data_AF-A0A1I5GVT3-F1
#
_entry.id   AF-A0A1I5GVT3-F1
#
_cell.length_a   1.000
_cell.length_b   1.000
_cell.length_c   1.000
_cell.angle_alpha   90.00
_cell.angle_beta   90.00
_cell.angle_gamma   90.00
#
_symmetry.space_group_name_H-M   'P 1'
#
loop_
_entity.id
_entity.type
_entity.pdbx_description
1 polymer ?
#
loop_
_entity_poly.entity_id
_entity_poly.type
_entity_poly.pdbx_seq_one_letter_code
_entity_poly.pdbx_strand_id
1 'polypeptide(L)'
;MVAASTPEGFPVATSAPGVVLTPGPAEHAVERMVAGLREAFAGEYGTHLAAPPVLDAAVAERTGYAASFAHLLGTVGGAADTGLVLAPAACHHVYPLFEGRTLDAPAGVGVLGHCFRSEATAEPGRLRSFRMYEVVRLGGSPEECRAWRDRVLAVAGRWLGDLGITATARPANDPFFGRGGRLLASAQRDQDLKWELAAPVGEDVAQAVVSANYHKDHFGEAFGIVAPDGSPVHTACVGFGLERLLLALGHAHGDPRHAMDQRETEAGDAAKNSPANAAAAAPLGRPARSPAAPGSSDAAAERKASTSESVRAAEGMKRWP
;
A
#
# COMPACT_ATOMS: atom_id res chain seq x y z
N MET A 1 -28.66 -30.64 -8.53
CA MET A 1 -27.31 -30.49 -7.95
C MET A 1 -27.39 -29.27 -7.05
N VAL A 2 -27.46 -29.45 -5.74
CA VAL A 2 -27.59 -28.32 -4.79
C VAL A 2 -26.21 -27.67 -4.74
N ALA A 3 -26.08 -26.46 -5.29
CA ALA A 3 -24.88 -25.67 -5.08
C ALA A 3 -24.75 -25.47 -3.57
N ALA A 4 -23.69 -26.01 -2.97
CA ALA A 4 -23.38 -25.72 -1.58
C ALA A 4 -23.29 -24.19 -1.46
N SER A 5 -24.13 -23.59 -0.61
CA SER A 5 -24.13 -22.16 -0.34
C SER A 5 -22.72 -21.79 0.15
N THR A 6 -21.90 -21.27 -0.76
CA THR A 6 -20.54 -20.86 -0.45
C THR A 6 -20.67 -19.60 0.40
N PRO A 7 -19.99 -19.49 1.55
CA PRO A 7 -19.99 -18.25 2.33
C PRO A 7 -19.48 -17.11 1.45
N GLU A 8 -20.38 -16.23 0.99
CA GLU A 8 -20.05 -15.24 -0.05
C GLU A 8 -19.07 -14.16 0.43
N GLY A 9 -19.02 -13.92 1.74
CA GLY A 9 -18.20 -12.87 2.36
C GLY A 9 -16.82 -13.31 2.86
N PHE A 10 -16.48 -14.60 2.83
CA PHE A 10 -15.26 -15.11 3.48
C PHE A 10 -14.39 -15.95 2.53
N PRO A 11 -13.06 -15.99 2.73
CA PRO A 11 -12.18 -16.84 1.95
C PRO A 11 -12.55 -18.33 2.06
N VAL A 12 -12.48 -19.04 0.93
CA VAL A 12 -12.81 -20.46 0.81
C VAL A 12 -11.52 -21.27 0.73
N ALA A 13 -11.37 -22.26 1.62
CA ALA A 13 -10.18 -23.10 1.65
C ALA A 13 -10.02 -23.93 0.36
N THR A 14 -8.79 -24.08 -0.12
CA THR A 14 -8.43 -25.01 -1.20
C THR A 14 -7.94 -26.35 -0.62
N SER A 15 -7.54 -27.28 -1.49
CA SER A 15 -6.86 -28.51 -1.07
C SER A 15 -5.48 -28.27 -0.43
N ALA A 16 -4.92 -27.07 -0.56
CA ALA A 16 -3.65 -26.69 0.06
C ALA A 16 -3.91 -25.85 1.34
N PRO A 17 -3.44 -26.30 2.52
CA PRO A 17 -3.59 -25.55 3.76
C PRO A 17 -2.99 -24.14 3.66
N GLY A 18 -3.72 -23.15 4.19
CA GLY A 18 -3.33 -21.74 4.14
C GLY A 18 -3.43 -21.10 2.75
N VAL A 19 -3.93 -21.80 1.73
CA VAL A 19 -4.21 -21.25 0.40
C VAL A 19 -5.72 -21.21 0.21
N VAL A 20 -6.24 -20.03 -0.10
CA VAL A 20 -7.68 -19.75 -0.15
C VAL A 20 -8.07 -19.12 -1.49
N LEU A 21 -9.33 -19.30 -1.86
CA LEU A 21 -10.00 -18.54 -2.90
C LEU A 21 -10.76 -17.40 -2.25
N THR A 22 -10.72 -16.20 -2.82
CA THR A 22 -11.56 -15.07 -2.39
C THR A 22 -12.80 -15.03 -3.29
N PRO A 23 -14.02 -15.26 -2.77
CA PRO A 23 -15.24 -15.12 -3.56
C PRO A 23 -15.41 -13.69 -4.09
N GLY A 24 -16.09 -13.52 -5.23
CA GLY A 24 -16.28 -12.21 -5.87
C GLY A 24 -16.79 -11.10 -4.92
N PRO A 25 -17.81 -11.36 -4.07
CA PRO A 25 -18.26 -10.35 -3.11
C PRO A 25 -17.23 -9.99 -2.04
N ALA A 26 -16.44 -10.95 -1.55
CA ALA A 26 -15.32 -10.69 -0.65
C ALA A 26 -14.17 -9.94 -1.34
N GLU A 27 -13.93 -10.25 -2.63
CA GLU A 27 -12.92 -9.56 -3.44
C GLU A 27 -13.29 -8.08 -3.62
N HIS A 28 -14.56 -7.78 -3.86
CA HIS A 28 -15.06 -6.41 -3.91
C HIS A 28 -14.80 -5.64 -2.60
N ALA A 29 -15.02 -6.27 -1.45
CA ALA A 29 -14.70 -5.66 -0.16
C ALA A 29 -13.19 -5.36 -0.04
N VAL A 30 -12.32 -6.24 -0.54
CA VAL A 30 -10.87 -6.01 -0.57
C VAL A 30 -10.49 -4.86 -1.50
N GLU A 31 -11.06 -4.78 -2.70
CA GLU A 31 -10.85 -3.66 -3.63
C GLU A 31 -11.19 -2.31 -2.98
N ARG A 32 -12.31 -2.27 -2.24
CA ARG A 32 -12.75 -1.08 -1.52
C ARG A 32 -11.87 -0.73 -0.32
N MET A 33 -11.38 -1.74 0.42
CA MET A 33 -10.34 -1.51 1.43
C MET A 33 -9.08 -0.90 0.82
N VAL A 34 -8.61 -1.41 -0.32
CA VAL A 34 -7.44 -0.85 -1.02
C VAL A 34 -7.69 0.58 -1.45
N ALA A 35 -8.87 0.91 -1.97
CA ALA A 35 -9.22 2.29 -2.31
C ALA A 35 -9.18 3.21 -1.07
N GLY A 36 -9.77 2.78 0.04
CA GLY A 36 -9.74 3.53 1.31
C GLY A 36 -8.34 3.70 1.88
N LEU A 37 -7.46 2.69 1.76
CA LEU A 37 -6.05 2.80 2.14
C LEU A 37 -5.30 3.80 1.25
N ARG A 38 -5.55 3.79 -0.06
CA ARG A 38 -4.93 4.75 -0.97
C ARG A 38 -5.31 6.18 -0.63
N GLU A 39 -6.57 6.43 -0.29
CA GLU A 39 -7.04 7.75 0.12
C GLU A 39 -6.44 8.16 1.47
N ALA A 40 -6.55 7.30 2.48
CA ALA A 40 -6.09 7.59 3.84
C ALA A 40 -4.57 7.86 3.93
N PHE A 41 -3.79 7.26 3.03
CA PHE A 41 -2.33 7.36 3.03
C PHE A 41 -1.75 8.07 1.80
N ALA A 42 -2.57 8.73 0.98
CA ALA A 42 -2.11 9.43 -0.23
C ALA A 42 -0.99 10.45 0.02
N GLY A 43 -0.98 11.07 1.21
CA GLY A 43 0.04 12.05 1.60
C GLY A 43 1.39 11.44 2.01
N GLU A 44 1.50 10.11 2.12
CA GLU A 44 2.70 9.43 2.60
C GLU A 44 3.61 8.93 1.47
N TYR A 45 3.15 8.96 0.21
CA TYR A 45 3.94 8.51 -0.93
C TYR A 45 3.68 9.36 -2.18
N GLY A 46 4.71 9.47 -3.04
CA GLY A 46 4.59 10.14 -4.34
C GLY A 46 4.13 9.21 -5.46
N THR A 47 4.31 7.90 -5.27
CA THR A 47 4.00 6.87 -6.27
C THR A 47 3.36 5.67 -5.58
N HIS A 48 2.36 5.07 -6.24
CA HIS A 48 1.76 3.81 -5.84
C HIS A 48 2.03 2.74 -6.91
N LEU A 49 2.52 1.57 -6.49
CA LEU A 49 2.88 0.45 -7.35
C LEU A 49 2.06 -0.80 -7.04
N ALA A 50 1.95 -1.69 -8.03
CA ALA A 50 1.49 -3.06 -7.83
C ALA A 50 2.69 -4.00 -8.05
N ALA A 51 3.03 -4.78 -7.03
CA ALA A 51 4.13 -5.72 -7.07
C ALA A 51 3.67 -7.10 -7.58
N PRO A 52 4.46 -7.77 -8.44
CA PRO A 52 4.18 -9.15 -8.83
C PRO A 52 4.34 -10.12 -7.64
N PRO A 53 3.76 -11.33 -7.69
CA PRO A 53 3.85 -12.32 -6.61
C PRO A 53 5.23 -12.99 -6.49
N VAL A 54 6.16 -12.68 -7.38
CA VAL A 54 7.51 -13.26 -7.43
C VAL A 54 8.55 -12.15 -7.33
N LEU A 55 9.64 -12.43 -6.63
CA LEU A 55 10.78 -11.56 -6.40
C LEU A 55 12.05 -12.23 -6.92
N ASP A 56 13.02 -11.43 -7.37
CA ASP A 56 14.37 -11.92 -7.66
C ASP A 56 14.99 -12.54 -6.39
N ALA A 57 15.49 -13.77 -6.51
CA ALA A 57 16.14 -14.48 -5.41
C ALA A 57 17.33 -13.68 -4.84
N ALA A 58 18.08 -12.97 -5.69
CA ALA A 58 19.19 -12.14 -5.25
C ALA A 58 18.73 -10.97 -4.38
N VAL A 59 17.53 -10.43 -4.61
CA VAL A 59 16.94 -9.40 -3.73
C VAL A 59 16.58 -10.00 -2.37
N ALA A 60 16.01 -11.22 -2.33
CA ALA A 60 15.72 -11.90 -1.07
C ALA A 60 16.99 -12.25 -0.27
N GLU A 61 18.11 -12.50 -0.94
CA GLU A 61 19.42 -12.70 -0.32
C GLU A 61 20.00 -11.38 0.23
N ARG A 62 20.06 -10.33 -0.60
CA ARG A 62 20.60 -9.01 -0.23
C ARG A 62 19.82 -8.34 0.90
N THR A 63 18.50 -8.52 0.93
CA THR A 63 17.65 -8.05 2.03
C THR A 63 17.88 -8.85 3.33
N GLY A 64 18.68 -9.91 3.31
CA GLY A 64 18.89 -10.80 4.45
C GLY A 64 17.69 -11.68 4.76
N TYR A 65 16.64 -11.68 3.93
CA TYR A 65 15.43 -12.45 4.18
C TYR A 65 15.68 -13.95 4.10
N ALA A 66 16.43 -14.40 3.09
CA ALA A 66 16.78 -15.82 2.94
C ALA A 66 17.53 -16.36 4.17
N ALA A 67 18.41 -15.55 4.78
CA ALA A 67 19.13 -15.92 6.00
C ALA A 67 18.23 -15.87 7.25
N SER A 68 17.42 -14.83 7.37
CA SER A 68 16.60 -14.54 8.56
C SER A 68 15.35 -15.40 8.66
N PHE A 69 14.79 -15.81 7.53
CA PHE A 69 13.47 -16.44 7.42
C PHE A 69 13.46 -17.60 6.42
N ALA A 70 14.58 -18.34 6.30
CA ALA A 70 14.71 -19.48 5.38
C ALA A 70 13.51 -20.44 5.40
N HIS A 71 13.00 -20.76 6.60
CA HIS A 71 11.83 -21.62 6.81
C HIS A 71 10.50 -21.09 6.26
N LEU A 72 10.40 -19.80 5.92
CA LEU A 72 9.20 -19.17 5.36
C LEU A 72 9.31 -18.88 3.86
N LEU A 73 10.53 -18.88 3.31
CA LEU A 73 10.76 -18.53 1.91
C LEU A 73 10.27 -19.64 0.97
N GLY A 74 9.47 -19.28 -0.03
CA GLY A 74 9.08 -20.17 -1.11
C GLY A 74 9.94 -19.93 -2.35
N THR A 75 10.55 -20.99 -2.90
CA THR A 75 11.30 -20.91 -4.17
C THR A 75 10.41 -21.25 -5.36
N VAL A 76 10.68 -20.63 -6.51
CA VAL A 76 9.96 -20.93 -7.75
C VAL A 76 10.78 -21.94 -8.56
N GLY A 77 10.27 -23.17 -8.63
CA GLY A 77 10.90 -24.24 -9.41
C GLY A 77 10.44 -24.29 -10.87
N GLY A 78 11.30 -24.82 -11.74
CA GLY A 78 11.01 -25.12 -13.14
C GLY A 78 11.92 -26.24 -13.66
N ALA A 79 11.86 -26.54 -14.97
CA ALA A 79 12.80 -27.49 -15.58
C ALA A 79 14.26 -27.01 -15.51
N ALA A 80 14.46 -25.70 -15.38
CA ALA A 80 15.70 -25.05 -15.00
C ALA A 80 15.47 -24.17 -13.77
N ASP A 81 16.56 -23.77 -13.11
CA ASP A 81 16.49 -22.75 -12.08
C ASP A 81 15.93 -21.45 -12.66
N THR A 82 14.95 -20.88 -11.96
CA THR A 82 14.26 -19.66 -12.40
C THR A 82 14.91 -18.41 -11.87
N GLY A 83 15.75 -18.50 -10.82
CA GLY A 83 16.26 -17.33 -10.11
C GLY A 83 15.18 -16.52 -9.38
N LEU A 84 13.98 -17.10 -9.20
CA LEU A 84 12.84 -16.43 -8.58
C LEU A 84 12.43 -17.10 -7.26
N VAL A 85 11.95 -16.27 -6.35
CA VAL A 85 11.27 -16.67 -5.12
C VAL A 85 9.87 -16.08 -5.10
N LEU A 86 8.98 -16.65 -4.31
CA LEU A 86 7.69 -16.00 -4.00
C LEU A 86 7.96 -14.80 -3.08
N ALA A 87 7.35 -13.66 -3.38
CA ALA A 87 7.62 -12.42 -2.68
C ALA A 87 7.21 -12.53 -1.19
N PRO A 88 8.14 -12.35 -0.22
CA PRO A 88 7.78 -12.51 1.20
C PRO A 88 7.14 -11.27 1.83
N ALA A 89 7.35 -10.11 1.22
CA ALA A 89 6.84 -8.80 1.59
C ALA A 89 6.76 -7.91 0.33
N ALA A 90 5.81 -6.98 0.29
CA ALA A 90 5.61 -6.14 -0.88
C ALA A 90 6.70 -5.05 -0.98
N CYS A 91 7.19 -4.53 0.16
CA CYS A 91 8.25 -3.52 0.18
C CYS A 91 9.59 -3.99 -0.39
N HIS A 92 9.87 -5.30 -0.45
CA HIS A 92 11.14 -5.80 -1.00
C HIS A 92 11.33 -5.44 -2.48
N HIS A 93 10.25 -5.18 -3.21
CA HIS A 93 10.31 -4.68 -4.58
C HIS A 93 10.72 -3.21 -4.69
N VAL A 94 10.61 -2.44 -3.60
CA VAL A 94 10.80 -0.99 -3.60
C VAL A 94 12.28 -0.63 -3.55
N TYR A 95 13.06 -1.24 -2.66
CA TYR A 95 14.45 -0.85 -2.41
C TYR A 95 15.36 -0.93 -3.66
N PRO A 96 15.28 -1.99 -4.51
CA PRO A 96 16.07 -2.05 -5.75
C PRO A 96 15.80 -0.89 -6.73
N LEU A 97 14.63 -0.26 -6.69
CA LEU A 97 14.31 0.88 -7.57
C LEU A 97 15.14 2.13 -7.25
N PHE A 98 15.70 2.19 -6.05
CA PHE A 98 16.53 3.29 -5.56
C PHE A 98 18.02 2.93 -5.50
N GLU A 99 18.40 1.77 -6.04
CA GLU A 99 19.77 1.26 -5.94
C GLU A 99 20.81 2.27 -6.46
N GLY A 100 21.84 2.50 -5.65
CA GLY A 100 22.95 3.42 -5.94
C GLY A 100 22.57 4.91 -5.96
N ARG A 101 21.35 5.28 -5.57
CA ARG A 101 20.91 6.68 -5.57
C ARG A 101 21.30 7.42 -4.30
N THR A 102 21.59 8.71 -4.48
CA THR A 102 21.58 9.69 -3.40
C THR A 102 20.18 10.31 -3.27
N LEU A 103 19.64 10.34 -2.05
CA LEU A 103 18.33 10.94 -1.75
C LEU A 103 18.52 12.29 -1.07
N ASP A 104 18.30 13.38 -1.81
CA ASP A 104 18.33 14.75 -1.27
C ASP A 104 17.15 15.05 -0.32
N ALA A 105 16.08 14.25 -0.43
CA ALA A 105 14.93 14.30 0.46
C ALA A 105 14.33 12.89 0.62
N PRO A 106 13.56 12.63 1.70
CA PRO A 106 12.87 11.37 1.88
C PRO A 106 11.92 11.05 0.72
N ALA A 107 11.90 9.79 0.30
CA ALA A 107 10.98 9.25 -0.70
C ALA A 107 9.92 8.38 -0.02
N GLY A 108 8.71 8.39 -0.59
CA GLY A 108 7.59 7.56 -0.15
C GLY A 108 7.01 6.74 -1.30
N VAL A 109 6.75 5.46 -1.07
CA VAL A 109 6.16 4.53 -2.06
C VAL A 109 5.03 3.73 -1.42
N GLY A 110 3.84 3.77 -2.01
CA GLY A 110 2.76 2.83 -1.73
C GLY A 110 2.92 1.58 -2.60
N VAL A 111 2.74 0.39 -2.05
CA VAL A 111 2.85 -0.86 -2.82
C VAL A 111 1.77 -1.86 -2.41
N LEU A 112 1.02 -2.36 -3.37
CA LEU A 112 0.11 -3.51 -3.22
C LEU A 112 0.78 -4.74 -3.81
N GLY A 113 0.87 -5.85 -3.07
CA GLY A 113 1.49 -7.07 -3.57
C GLY A 113 0.84 -8.34 -3.03
N HIS A 114 0.97 -9.42 -3.78
CA HIS A 114 0.74 -10.77 -3.28
C HIS A 114 2.02 -11.27 -2.62
N CYS A 115 1.91 -11.67 -1.37
CA CYS A 115 3.00 -12.18 -0.58
C CYS A 115 2.80 -13.67 -0.25
N PHE A 116 3.92 -14.33 0.02
CA PHE A 116 3.96 -15.73 0.40
C PHE A 116 4.80 -15.95 1.65
N ARG A 117 4.30 -16.83 2.54
CA ARG A 117 5.08 -17.39 3.64
C ARG A 117 4.74 -18.87 3.79
N SER A 118 5.75 -19.71 3.94
CA SER A 118 5.53 -21.15 4.14
C SER A 118 5.09 -21.48 5.58
N GLU A 119 4.01 -20.85 6.05
CA GLU A 119 3.39 -21.12 7.34
C GLU A 119 2.52 -22.38 7.24
N ALA A 120 2.84 -23.42 8.03
CA ALA A 120 2.10 -24.69 8.05
C ALA A 120 1.08 -24.70 9.19
N THR A 121 0.08 -23.81 9.15
CA THR A 121 -0.95 -23.71 10.20
C THR A 121 -2.35 -23.64 9.62
N ALA A 122 -3.34 -24.12 10.40
CA ALA A 122 -4.77 -23.95 10.10
C ALA A 122 -5.38 -22.77 10.88
N GLU A 123 -4.55 -21.95 11.53
CA GLU A 123 -5.02 -20.82 12.36
C GLU A 123 -5.66 -19.74 11.48
N PRO A 124 -6.85 -19.23 11.83
CA PRO A 124 -7.49 -18.16 11.09
C PRO A 124 -6.56 -16.94 10.92
N GLY A 125 -6.43 -16.46 9.68
CA GLY A 125 -5.56 -15.34 9.33
C GLY A 125 -4.08 -15.69 9.14
N ARG A 126 -3.66 -16.96 9.29
CA ARG A 126 -2.31 -17.43 8.92
C ARG A 126 -2.33 -18.15 7.57
N LEU A 127 -2.34 -17.34 6.52
CA LEU A 127 -2.32 -17.83 5.14
C LEU A 127 -0.90 -17.97 4.62
N ARG A 128 -0.72 -18.88 3.66
CA ARG A 128 0.52 -19.03 2.91
C ARG A 128 0.61 -18.06 1.75
N SER A 129 -0.51 -17.72 1.13
CA SER A 129 -0.62 -16.70 0.10
C SER A 129 -1.63 -15.66 0.55
N PHE A 130 -1.23 -14.40 0.58
CA PHE A 130 -2.01 -13.28 1.09
C PHE A 130 -1.61 -11.99 0.38
N ARG A 131 -2.39 -10.93 0.53
CA ARG A 131 -2.10 -9.61 -0.03
C ARG A 131 -1.67 -8.64 1.06
N MET A 132 -0.67 -7.84 0.73
CA MET A 132 -0.17 -6.75 1.55
C MET A 132 -0.35 -5.44 0.80
N TYR A 133 -0.89 -4.44 1.49
CA TYR A 133 -0.72 -3.04 1.11
C TYR A 133 0.33 -2.45 2.04
N GLU A 134 1.39 -1.84 1.53
CA GLU A 134 2.45 -1.24 2.33
C GLU A 134 2.70 0.19 1.91
N VAL A 135 2.91 1.06 2.90
CA VAL A 135 3.49 2.39 2.70
C VAL A 135 4.93 2.33 3.17
N VAL A 136 5.86 2.72 2.30
CA VAL A 136 7.30 2.62 2.53
C VAL A 136 7.91 4.02 2.51
N ARG A 137 8.73 4.32 3.50
CA ARG A 137 9.56 5.51 3.58
C ARG A 137 11.03 5.13 3.41
N LEU A 138 11.73 5.87 2.55
CA LEU A 138 13.17 5.82 2.38
C LEU A 138 13.75 7.20 2.67
N GLY A 139 14.78 7.29 3.53
CA GLY A 139 15.42 8.55 3.85
C GLY A 139 14.87 9.27 5.08
N GLY A 140 15.72 10.15 5.62
CA GLY A 140 15.54 10.85 6.87
C GLY A 140 16.45 10.33 7.98
N SER A 141 16.56 11.08 9.06
CA SER A 141 17.30 10.67 10.25
C SER A 141 16.65 9.45 10.92
N PRO A 142 17.37 8.75 11.81
CA PRO A 142 16.80 7.71 12.65
C PRO A 142 15.52 8.16 13.39
N GLU A 143 15.53 9.37 13.94
CA GLU A 143 14.42 9.99 14.67
C GLU A 143 13.25 10.29 13.74
N GLU A 144 13.52 10.83 12.55
CA GLU A 144 12.48 11.14 11.57
C GLU A 144 11.78 9.88 11.06
N CYS A 145 12.53 8.78 10.82
CA CYS A 145 11.95 7.51 10.41
C CYS A 145 11.07 6.89 11.51
N ARG A 146 11.52 6.96 12.77
CA ARG A 146 10.71 6.49 13.92
C ARG A 146 9.45 7.34 14.10
N ALA A 147 9.58 8.66 14.09
CA ALA A 147 8.46 9.59 14.22
C ALA A 147 7.44 9.40 13.08
N TRP A 148 7.92 9.17 11.86
CA TRP A 148 7.08 8.83 10.72
C TRP A 148 6.32 7.51 10.96
N ARG A 149 7.03 6.44 11.35
CA ARG A 149 6.42 5.13 11.62
C ARG A 149 5.31 5.25 12.66
N ASP A 150 5.58 5.93 13.78
CA ASP A 150 4.64 6.04 14.90
C ASP A 150 3.41 6.87 14.50
N ARG A 151 3.62 7.95 13.74
CA ARG A 151 2.52 8.75 13.18
C ARG A 151 1.64 7.93 12.25
N VAL A 152 2.22 7.19 11.31
CA VAL A 152 1.48 6.39 10.32
C VAL A 152 0.77 5.21 11.01
N LEU A 153 1.37 4.58 12.02
CA LEU A 153 0.72 3.58 12.85
C LEU A 153 -0.52 4.15 13.58
N ALA A 154 -0.42 5.37 14.12
CA ALA A 154 -1.54 6.03 14.78
C ALA A 154 -2.66 6.39 13.79
N VAL A 155 -2.32 6.82 12.56
CA VAL A 155 -3.29 7.02 11.48
C VAL A 155 -3.98 5.70 11.12
N ALA A 156 -3.22 4.61 11.00
CA ALA A 156 -3.77 3.27 10.75
C ALA A 156 -4.74 2.84 11.85
N GLY A 157 -4.40 3.07 13.13
CA GLY A 157 -5.30 2.78 14.25
C GLY A 157 -6.62 3.54 14.18
N ARG A 158 -6.60 4.84 13.82
CA ARG A 158 -7.83 5.62 13.61
C ARG A 158 -8.63 5.10 12.43
N TRP A 159 -7.98 4.81 11.31
CA TRP A 159 -8.63 4.26 10.12
C TRP A 159 -9.35 2.93 10.41
N LEU A 160 -8.72 2.04 11.19
CA LEU A 160 -9.37 0.81 11.68
C LEU A 160 -10.55 1.10 12.61
N GLY A 161 -10.39 2.05 13.54
CA GLY A 161 -11.45 2.47 14.45
C GLY A 161 -12.68 3.02 13.71
N ASP A 162 -12.46 3.83 12.68
CA ASP A 162 -13.54 4.33 11.84
C ASP A 162 -14.25 3.15 11.15
N LEU A 163 -13.53 2.09 10.76
CA LEU A 163 -14.10 0.86 10.19
C LEU A 163 -14.80 -0.03 11.22
N GLY A 164 -14.90 0.40 12.48
CA GLY A 164 -15.48 -0.40 13.57
C GLY A 164 -14.58 -1.57 14.01
N ILE A 165 -13.31 -1.60 13.58
CA ILE A 165 -12.36 -2.63 13.99
C ILE A 165 -11.64 -2.15 15.26
N THR A 166 -11.90 -2.82 16.37
CA THR A 166 -11.16 -2.61 17.62
C THR A 166 -9.78 -3.27 17.52
N ALA A 167 -8.73 -2.46 17.45
CA ALA A 167 -7.35 -2.95 17.36
C ALA A 167 -6.47 -2.41 18.51
N THR A 168 -5.58 -3.27 19.01
CA THR A 168 -4.66 -2.95 20.11
C THR A 168 -3.23 -2.86 19.60
N ALA A 169 -2.58 -1.72 19.85
CA ALA A 169 -1.17 -1.53 19.54
C ALA A 169 -0.27 -2.26 20.55
N ARG A 170 0.75 -2.95 20.07
CA ARG A 170 1.75 -3.62 20.91
C ARG A 170 3.15 -3.64 20.27
N PRO A 171 4.22 -3.60 21.07
CA PRO A 171 5.55 -3.96 20.60
C PRO A 171 5.55 -5.40 20.08
N ALA A 172 6.30 -5.66 19.01
CA ALA A 172 6.33 -6.96 18.35
C ALA A 172 7.72 -7.30 17.83
N ASN A 173 7.84 -8.50 17.26
CA ASN A 173 9.03 -8.92 16.54
C ASN A 173 8.66 -9.89 15.41
N ASP A 174 9.56 -10.00 14.45
CA ASP A 174 9.46 -10.98 13.37
C ASP A 174 9.82 -12.39 13.86
N PRO A 175 9.30 -13.43 13.18
CA PRO A 175 9.57 -14.83 13.51
C PRO A 175 10.93 -15.27 12.94
N PHE A 176 12.03 -14.68 13.41
CA PHE A 176 13.37 -14.99 12.93
C PHE A 176 13.74 -16.48 13.13
N PHE A 177 14.48 -17.03 12.17
CA PHE A 177 14.86 -18.45 12.10
C PHE A 177 16.05 -18.81 13.01
N GLY A 178 16.04 -20.03 13.55
CA GLY A 178 17.18 -20.63 14.22
C GLY A 178 17.55 -20.01 15.58
N ARG A 179 18.70 -20.42 16.13
CA ARG A 179 19.16 -19.96 17.45
C ARG A 179 19.50 -18.46 17.45
N GLY A 180 20.11 -17.96 16.38
CA GLY A 180 20.38 -16.53 16.19
C GLY A 180 19.09 -15.69 16.13
N GLY A 181 18.00 -16.26 15.59
CA GLY A 181 16.72 -15.58 15.50
C GLY A 181 16.12 -15.16 16.84
N ARG A 182 16.35 -15.92 17.92
CA ARG A 182 15.87 -15.52 19.26
C ARG A 182 16.56 -14.24 19.77
N LEU A 183 17.84 -14.07 19.48
CA LEU A 183 18.60 -12.87 19.83
C LEU A 183 18.12 -11.67 18.99
N LEU A 184 17.94 -11.88 17.68
CA LEU A 184 17.40 -10.84 16.79
C LEU A 184 15.99 -10.41 17.20
N ALA A 185 15.13 -11.36 17.56
CA ALA A 185 13.79 -11.08 18.07
C ALA A 185 13.81 -10.26 19.38
N SER A 186 14.72 -10.58 20.32
CA SER A 186 14.89 -9.78 21.53
C SER A 186 15.35 -8.38 21.19
N ALA A 187 16.44 -8.27 20.41
CA ALA A 187 17.00 -6.99 20.00
C ALA A 187 15.99 -6.11 19.26
N GLN A 188 15.10 -6.70 18.46
CA GLN A 188 14.04 -5.98 17.74
C GLN A 188 12.99 -5.41 18.69
N ARG A 189 12.61 -6.15 19.75
CA ARG A 189 11.70 -5.66 20.80
C ARG A 189 12.37 -4.63 21.69
N ASP A 190 13.59 -4.91 22.14
CA ASP A 190 14.34 -4.05 23.07
C ASP A 190 14.66 -2.67 22.46
N GLN A 191 14.66 -2.57 21.12
CA GLN A 191 14.88 -1.34 20.38
C GLN A 191 13.59 -0.79 19.74
N ASP A 192 12.43 -1.34 20.10
CA ASP A 192 11.12 -0.92 19.59
C ASP A 192 11.06 -0.82 18.06
N LEU A 193 11.70 -1.74 17.34
CA LEU A 193 11.82 -1.65 15.87
C LEU A 193 10.55 -2.08 15.14
N LYS A 194 9.69 -2.87 15.79
CA LYS A 194 8.44 -3.37 15.22
C LYS A 194 7.27 -3.18 16.18
N TRP A 195 6.17 -2.66 15.64
CA TRP A 195 4.89 -2.53 16.31
C TRP A 195 3.81 -3.20 15.47
N GLU A 196 2.76 -3.69 16.14
CA GLU A 196 1.61 -4.31 15.49
C GLU A 196 0.30 -3.74 16.03
N LEU A 197 -0.70 -3.59 15.18
CA LEU A 197 -2.11 -3.47 15.60
C LEU A 197 -2.74 -4.85 15.48
N ALA A 198 -3.08 -5.44 16.62
CA ALA A 198 -3.75 -6.73 16.70
C ALA A 198 -5.27 -6.54 16.82
N ALA A 199 -6.05 -7.25 16.00
CA ALA A 199 -7.51 -7.21 16.04
C ALA A 199 -8.08 -8.63 16.07
N PRO A 200 -9.26 -8.84 16.66
CA PRO A 200 -9.99 -10.11 16.53
C PRO A 200 -10.28 -10.43 15.05
N VAL A 201 -10.08 -11.68 14.66
CA VAL A 201 -10.34 -12.20 13.30
C VAL A 201 -11.24 -13.44 13.30
N GLY A 202 -11.73 -13.83 14.48
CA GLY A 202 -12.54 -15.00 14.74
C GLY A 202 -12.91 -15.07 16.22
N GLU A 203 -13.68 -16.09 16.62
CA GLU A 203 -13.94 -16.36 18.04
C GLU A 203 -12.63 -16.72 18.73
N ASP A 204 -12.27 -15.99 19.80
CA ASP A 204 -11.06 -16.16 20.61
C ASP A 204 -9.72 -16.13 19.85
N VAL A 205 -9.68 -15.60 18.61
CA VAL A 205 -8.47 -15.48 17.81
C VAL A 205 -8.26 -14.03 17.39
N ALA A 206 -7.09 -13.48 17.74
CA ALA A 206 -6.64 -12.16 17.31
C ALA A 206 -5.34 -12.26 16.49
N GLN A 207 -5.24 -11.47 15.43
CA GLN A 207 -4.07 -11.42 14.56
C GLN A 207 -3.58 -9.98 14.37
N ALA A 208 -2.29 -9.83 14.08
CA ALA A 208 -1.75 -8.56 13.62
C ALA A 208 -2.30 -8.24 12.22
N VAL A 209 -3.18 -7.23 12.14
CA VAL A 209 -3.77 -6.73 10.89
C VAL A 209 -2.92 -5.64 10.25
N VAL A 210 -2.15 -4.93 11.07
CA VAL A 210 -1.18 -3.91 10.65
C VAL A 210 0.14 -4.17 11.35
N SER A 211 1.25 -3.98 10.64
CA SER A 211 2.59 -3.92 11.24
C SER A 211 3.31 -2.65 10.82
N ALA A 212 4.04 -2.04 11.73
CA ALA A 212 4.86 -0.86 11.48
C ALA A 212 6.30 -1.17 11.85
N ASN A 213 7.21 -1.01 10.90
CA ASN A 213 8.57 -1.49 10.95
C ASN A 213 9.52 -0.31 10.74
N TYR A 214 10.56 -0.23 11.56
CA TYR A 214 11.70 0.65 11.36
C TYR A 214 12.94 -0.22 11.14
N HIS A 215 13.52 -0.16 9.94
CA HIS A 215 14.57 -1.08 9.51
C HIS A 215 15.97 -0.53 9.74
N LYS A 216 16.08 0.70 10.28
CA LYS A 216 17.33 1.46 10.31
C LYS A 216 17.91 1.61 8.90
N ASP A 217 19.23 1.57 8.79
CA ASP A 217 20.09 1.64 7.63
C ASP A 217 20.18 0.33 6.83
N HIS A 218 19.61 -0.78 7.31
CA HIS A 218 19.73 -2.12 6.68
C HIS A 218 19.48 -2.14 5.17
N PHE A 219 18.36 -1.54 4.73
CA PHE A 219 18.04 -1.47 3.29
C PHE A 219 18.81 -0.37 2.56
N GLY A 220 19.26 0.68 3.26
CA GLY A 220 20.15 1.70 2.70
C GLY A 220 21.51 1.09 2.34
N GLU A 221 22.09 0.32 3.25
CA GLU A 221 23.35 -0.40 3.05
C GLU A 221 23.22 -1.46 1.95
N ALA A 222 22.19 -2.31 2.02
CA ALA A 222 22.02 -3.43 1.09
C ALA A 222 21.91 -3.00 -0.37
N PHE A 223 21.39 -1.80 -0.64
CA PHE A 223 21.15 -1.27 -1.99
C PHE A 223 21.96 -0.02 -2.32
N GLY A 224 22.91 0.38 -1.47
CA GLY A 224 23.73 1.57 -1.70
C GLY A 224 22.91 2.85 -1.84
N ILE A 225 21.83 2.97 -1.09
CA ILE A 225 20.95 4.15 -1.07
C ILE A 225 21.48 5.08 0.01
N VAL A 226 21.93 6.27 -0.38
CA VAL A 226 22.67 7.17 0.52
C VAL A 226 22.02 8.54 0.67
N ALA A 227 22.27 9.20 1.79
CA ALA A 227 21.99 10.62 2.01
C ALA A 227 23.06 11.50 1.33
N PRO A 228 22.89 12.84 1.25
CA PRO A 228 23.86 13.73 0.60
C PRO A 228 25.26 13.72 1.23
N ASP A 229 25.37 13.32 2.50
CA ASP A 229 26.65 13.16 3.20
C ASP A 229 27.33 11.80 2.92
N GLY A 230 26.72 10.95 2.10
CA GLY A 230 27.21 9.62 1.74
C GLY A 230 26.86 8.51 2.74
N SER A 231 26.19 8.83 3.86
CA SER A 231 25.73 7.80 4.81
C SER A 231 24.55 6.99 4.25
N PRO A 232 24.43 5.68 4.56
CA PRO A 232 23.27 4.90 4.17
C PRO A 232 21.97 5.48 4.74
N VAL A 233 20.92 5.54 3.92
CA VAL A 233 19.63 6.05 4.39
C VAL A 233 18.94 5.08 5.34
N HIS A 234 18.21 5.65 6.30
CA HIS A 234 17.28 4.88 7.11
C HIS A 234 15.95 4.65 6.37
N THR A 235 15.26 3.56 6.71
CA THR A 235 13.96 3.23 6.11
C THR A 235 12.94 2.74 7.14
N ALA A 236 11.67 2.88 6.82
CA ALA A 236 10.54 2.39 7.61
C ALA A 236 9.37 2.00 6.70
N CYS A 237 8.48 1.13 7.15
CA CYS A 237 7.23 0.85 6.45
C CYS A 237 6.06 0.57 7.40
N VAL A 238 4.84 0.75 6.90
CA VAL A 238 3.61 0.29 7.55
C VAL A 238 2.85 -0.58 6.57
N GLY A 239 2.60 -1.83 6.95
CA GLY A 239 1.96 -2.85 6.12
C GLY A 239 0.63 -3.32 6.68
N PHE A 240 -0.34 -3.52 5.80
CA PHE A 240 -1.71 -3.91 6.05
C PHE A 240 -1.96 -5.28 5.41
N GLY A 241 -2.29 -6.29 6.22
CA GLY A 241 -2.62 -7.63 5.73
C GLY A 241 -4.08 -7.70 5.31
N LEU A 242 -4.36 -7.72 4.00
CA LEU A 242 -5.73 -7.52 3.49
C LEU A 242 -6.69 -8.66 3.86
N GLU A 243 -6.24 -9.92 3.84
CA GLU A 243 -7.09 -11.03 4.27
C GLU A 243 -7.38 -10.98 5.77
N ARG A 244 -6.41 -10.52 6.59
CA ARG A 244 -6.65 -10.36 8.03
C ARG A 244 -7.62 -9.22 8.32
N LEU A 245 -7.53 -8.13 7.55
CA LEU A 245 -8.51 -7.04 7.63
C LEU A 245 -9.91 -7.49 7.21
N LEU A 246 -10.02 -8.29 6.15
CA LEU A 246 -11.28 -8.87 5.72
C LEU A 246 -11.91 -9.72 6.83
N LEU A 247 -11.12 -10.57 7.49
CA LEU A 247 -11.58 -11.35 8.64
C LEU A 247 -11.96 -10.48 9.83
N ALA A 248 -11.20 -9.41 10.12
CA ALA A 248 -11.52 -8.48 11.20
C ALA A 248 -12.82 -7.69 10.95
N LEU A 249 -13.07 -7.28 9.70
CA LEU A 249 -14.35 -6.69 9.29
C LEU A 249 -15.50 -7.67 9.48
N GLY A 250 -15.32 -8.92 9.05
CA GLY A 250 -16.33 -9.97 9.24
C GLY A 250 -16.60 -10.26 10.72
N HIS A 251 -15.57 -10.23 11.57
CA HIS A 251 -15.75 -10.37 13.01
C HIS A 251 -16.52 -9.19 13.63
N ALA A 252 -16.19 -7.96 13.23
CA ALA A 252 -16.82 -6.76 13.77
C ALA A 252 -18.29 -6.58 13.31
N HIS A 253 -18.61 -7.00 12.08
CA HIS A 253 -19.88 -6.66 11.42
C HIS A 253 -20.71 -7.87 10.96
N GLY A 254 -20.24 -9.09 11.18
CA GLY A 254 -20.83 -10.33 10.71
C GLY A 254 -20.54 -10.62 9.23
N ASP A 255 -20.83 -9.66 8.34
CA ASP A 255 -20.51 -9.73 6.91
C ASP A 255 -19.60 -8.56 6.51
N PRO A 256 -18.36 -8.81 6.05
CA PRO A 256 -17.43 -7.74 5.70
C PRO A 256 -17.90 -6.87 4.54
N ARG A 257 -18.83 -7.34 3.69
CA ARG A 257 -19.38 -6.58 2.56
C ARG A 257 -20.21 -5.39 3.03
N HIS A 258 -21.11 -5.66 3.99
CA HIS A 258 -22.00 -4.63 4.52
C HIS A 258 -21.23 -3.49 5.18
N ALA A 259 -20.13 -3.81 5.87
CA ALA A 259 -19.26 -2.82 6.51
C ALA A 259 -18.67 -1.83 5.49
N MET A 260 -18.24 -2.33 4.34
CA MET A 260 -17.75 -1.48 3.28
C MET A 260 -18.90 -0.69 2.63
N ASP A 261 -20.03 -1.33 2.27
CA ASP A 261 -21.15 -0.69 1.54
C ASP A 261 -21.80 0.45 2.31
N GLN A 262 -21.94 0.30 3.63
CA GLN A 262 -22.45 1.36 4.51
C GLN A 262 -21.58 2.63 4.43
N ARG A 263 -20.25 2.47 4.39
CA ARG A 263 -19.34 3.61 4.29
C ARG A 263 -19.37 4.32 2.96
N GLU A 264 -19.67 3.63 1.86
CA GLU A 264 -19.85 4.33 0.58
C GLU A 264 -21.05 5.25 0.61
N THR A 265 -22.13 4.75 1.21
CA THR A 265 -23.36 5.50 1.37
C THR A 265 -23.11 6.72 2.25
N GLU A 266 -22.44 6.54 3.39
CA GLU A 266 -22.07 7.63 4.29
C GLU A 266 -21.12 8.65 3.65
N ALA A 267 -20.09 8.20 2.93
CA ALA A 267 -19.14 9.08 2.23
C ALA A 267 -19.81 9.82 1.07
N GLY A 268 -20.66 9.15 0.30
CA GLY A 268 -21.44 9.73 -0.78
C GLY A 268 -22.44 10.76 -0.27
N ASP A 269 -23.08 10.51 0.86
CA ASP A 269 -24.01 11.45 1.50
C ASP A 269 -23.28 12.62 2.15
N ALA A 270 -22.11 12.40 2.77
CA ALA A 270 -21.25 13.47 3.28
C ALA A 270 -20.73 14.38 2.14
N ALA A 271 -20.33 13.80 1.00
CA ALA A 271 -19.90 14.55 -0.17
C ALA A 271 -21.06 15.37 -0.78
N LYS A 272 -22.27 14.81 -0.86
CA LYS A 272 -23.48 15.55 -1.31
C LYS A 272 -23.85 16.67 -0.36
N ASN A 273 -23.69 16.47 0.95
CA ASN A 273 -24.05 17.43 1.98
C ASN A 273 -22.92 18.40 2.37
N SER A 274 -21.78 18.35 1.66
CA SER A 274 -20.68 19.28 1.88
C SER A 274 -21.08 20.72 1.50
N PRO A 275 -20.71 21.74 2.29
CA PRO A 275 -21.02 23.14 1.97
C PRO A 275 -20.49 23.59 0.60
N ALA A 276 -19.47 22.92 0.05
CA ALA A 276 -18.98 23.15 -1.31
C ALA A 276 -20.01 22.75 -2.41
N ASN A 277 -20.78 21.67 -2.20
CA ASN A 277 -21.82 21.23 -3.14
C ASN A 277 -23.16 21.95 -2.91
N ALA A 278 -23.45 22.37 -1.67
CA ALA A 278 -24.62 23.21 -1.38
C ALA A 278 -24.54 24.58 -2.09
N ALA A 279 -23.33 25.12 -2.25
CA ALA A 279 -23.10 26.36 -3.01
C ALA A 279 -23.31 26.21 -4.53
N ALA A 280 -23.14 25.01 -5.09
CA ALA A 280 -23.34 24.73 -6.51
C ALA A 280 -24.82 24.54 -6.90
N ALA A 281 -25.71 24.31 -5.93
CA ALA A 281 -27.15 24.13 -6.13
C ALA A 281 -27.96 25.45 -6.04
N ALA A 282 -27.32 26.58 -5.75
CA ALA A 282 -28.00 27.88 -5.76
C ALA A 282 -28.28 28.32 -7.21
N PRO A 283 -29.52 28.70 -7.57
CA PRO A 283 -29.81 29.15 -8.93
C PRO A 283 -29.02 30.44 -9.20
N LEU A 284 -28.20 30.42 -10.26
CA LEU A 284 -27.44 31.57 -10.73
C LEU A 284 -28.41 32.75 -10.94
N GLY A 285 -28.32 33.75 -10.05
CA GLY A 285 -29.08 34.99 -10.16
C GLY A 285 -28.84 35.65 -11.51
N ARG A 286 -29.92 36.06 -12.18
CA ARG A 286 -29.84 36.76 -13.47
C ARG A 286 -28.92 37.99 -13.33
N PRO A 287 -27.94 38.19 -14.22
CA PRO A 287 -27.06 39.35 -14.12
C PRO A 287 -27.85 40.64 -14.34
N ALA A 288 -27.63 41.61 -13.46
CA ALA A 288 -28.16 42.96 -13.59
C ALA A 288 -27.63 43.63 -14.88
N ARG A 289 -28.53 44.27 -15.62
CA ARG A 289 -28.17 45.08 -16.79
C ARG A 289 -27.46 46.36 -16.34
N SER A 290 -26.22 46.56 -16.78
CA SER A 290 -25.56 47.87 -16.72
C SER A 290 -26.00 48.77 -17.89
N PRO A 291 -26.02 50.10 -17.72
CA PRO A 291 -26.54 51.04 -18.69
C PRO A 291 -25.55 51.30 -19.83
N ALA A 292 -26.10 51.53 -21.01
CA ALA A 292 -25.36 51.81 -22.24
C ALA A 292 -24.70 53.20 -22.22
N ALA A 293 -23.48 53.29 -22.75
CA ALA A 293 -22.84 54.54 -23.17
C ALA A 293 -22.84 54.61 -24.72
N PRO A 294 -22.91 55.82 -25.31
CA PRO A 294 -23.28 56.02 -26.70
C PRO A 294 -22.11 55.82 -27.66
N GLY A 295 -22.44 55.39 -28.88
CA GLY A 295 -21.50 55.08 -29.94
C GLY A 295 -20.80 56.29 -30.54
N SER A 296 -19.67 55.99 -31.18
CA SER A 296 -19.17 56.75 -32.31
C SER A 296 -18.66 55.78 -33.37
N SER A 297 -18.84 56.24 -34.60
CA SER A 297 -18.95 55.54 -35.87
C SER A 297 -17.64 55.17 -36.54
N ASP A 298 -17.74 54.17 -37.42
CA ASP A 298 -17.13 54.04 -38.75
C ASP A 298 -15.62 54.29 -38.93
N ALA A 299 -14.92 53.26 -39.41
CA ALA A 299 -14.25 53.31 -40.71
C ALA A 299 -13.77 51.93 -41.17
N ALA A 300 -13.98 51.67 -42.46
CA ALA A 300 -13.77 50.44 -43.18
C ALA A 300 -12.36 50.29 -43.79
N ALA A 301 -12.20 49.18 -44.53
CA ALA A 301 -11.21 48.89 -45.58
C ALA A 301 -9.83 48.36 -45.12
N GLU A 302 -9.54 47.07 -45.31
CA GLU A 302 -9.11 46.37 -46.55
C GLU A 302 -7.57 46.30 -46.68
N ARG A 303 -6.99 45.07 -46.64
CA ARG A 303 -6.25 44.43 -47.75
C ARG A 303 -5.36 43.24 -47.31
N LYS A 304 -5.65 42.10 -47.98
CA LYS A 304 -4.76 41.12 -48.67
C LYS A 304 -3.50 40.55 -47.98
N ALA A 305 -3.60 39.25 -47.71
CA ALA A 305 -2.74 38.12 -48.12
C ALA A 305 -1.28 38.36 -48.55
N SER A 306 -0.35 37.54 -48.02
CA SER A 306 0.48 36.58 -48.78
C SER A 306 1.37 35.72 -47.87
N THR A 307 1.46 34.40 -48.16
CA THR A 307 2.66 33.50 -48.26
C THR A 307 3.85 33.66 -47.29
N SER A 308 4.64 32.66 -46.89
CA SER A 308 4.85 31.23 -47.20
C SER A 308 5.92 30.70 -46.21
N GLU A 309 6.09 29.36 -46.15
CA GLU A 309 7.33 28.63 -45.76
C GLU A 309 7.79 28.72 -44.29
N SER A 310 8.31 27.69 -43.62
CA SER A 310 9.27 26.66 -44.04
C SER A 310 9.28 25.50 -43.01
N VAL A 311 9.21 24.21 -43.41
CA VAL A 311 10.33 23.24 -43.57
C VAL A 311 10.78 22.49 -42.29
N ARG A 312 10.56 21.15 -42.31
CA ARG A 312 11.36 19.98 -41.80
C ARG A 312 11.80 19.98 -40.30
N ALA A 313 12.07 18.87 -39.60
CA ALA A 313 12.44 17.47 -39.92
C ALA A 313 12.16 16.58 -38.68
N ALA A 314 11.88 15.27 -38.89
CA ALA A 314 12.73 14.11 -38.50
C ALA A 314 12.72 13.74 -37.00
N GLU A 315 12.08 12.62 -36.62
CA GLU A 315 12.63 11.24 -36.54
C GLU A 315 13.40 10.95 -35.23
N GLY A 316 12.96 9.90 -34.55
CA GLY A 316 13.84 8.95 -33.85
C GLY A 316 14.08 9.18 -32.36
N MET A 317 13.42 8.37 -31.51
CA MET A 317 13.98 8.03 -30.20
C MET A 317 13.93 6.52 -29.98
N LYS A 318 15.09 5.90 -30.13
CA LYS A 318 15.41 4.53 -29.74
C LYS A 318 15.70 4.47 -28.23
N ARG A 319 15.29 3.35 -27.65
CA ARG A 319 15.95 2.51 -26.61
C ARG A 319 16.83 3.22 -25.57
N TRP A 320 16.41 3.08 -24.31
CA TRP A 320 17.19 3.33 -23.11
C TRP A 320 18.22 2.22 -22.83
N PRO A 321 19.35 2.55 -22.21
CA PRO A 321 20.23 1.59 -21.55
C PRO A 321 19.61 0.99 -20.28
#